data_AF-B7HTD9-F1
#
_entry.id   AF-B7HTD9-F1
#
_cell.length_a   1.000
_cell.length_b   1.000
_cell.length_c   1.000
_cell.angle_alpha   90.00
_cell.angle_beta   90.00
_cell.angle_gamma   90.00
#
_symmetry.space_group_name_H-M   'P 1'
#
loop_
_entity.id
_entity.type
_entity.pdbx_description
1 polymer ?
#
loop_
_entity_poly.entity_id
_entity_poly.type
_entity_poly.pdbx_seq_one_letter_code
_entity_poly.pdbx_strand_id
1 'polypeptide(L)' 'MKNNHVLPRWIEISKEIDDLKEKLKENTNTAEAANLIRTINKKVLEHNLLCPASAQKTRVKTDF' A
#
# COMPACT_ATOMS: atom_id res chain seq x y z
N MET A 1 -13.47 17.34 25.99
CA MET A 1 -13.48 16.95 24.58
C MET A 1 -12.46 15.82 24.41
N LYS A 2 -12.89 14.60 24.10
CA LYS A 2 -11.96 13.45 23.95
C LYS A 2 -11.38 13.47 22.53
N ASN A 3 -10.11 13.87 22.41
CA ASN A 3 -9.33 13.66 21.21
C ASN A 3 -9.02 12.17 21.06
N ASN A 4 -9.94 11.40 20.48
CA ASN A 4 -9.62 10.07 19.98
C ASN A 4 -8.83 10.26 18.68
N HIS A 5 -7.51 10.47 18.78
CA HIS A 5 -6.56 10.53 17.66
C HIS A 5 -6.37 9.15 16.99
N VAL A 6 -7.47 8.47 16.66
CA VAL A 6 -7.40 7.26 15.85
C VAL A 6 -7.20 7.74 14.41
N LEU A 7 -6.03 7.45 13.84
CA LEU A 7 -5.76 7.76 12.45
C LEU A 7 -6.80 7.05 11.57
N PRO A 8 -7.33 7.71 10.52
CA PRO A 8 -8.17 7.04 9.55
C PRO A 8 -7.49 5.78 9.00
N ARG A 9 -8.26 4.71 8.83
CA ARG A 9 -7.76 3.40 8.36
C ARG A 9 -6.94 3.50 7.06
N TRP A 10 -7.31 4.41 6.15
CA TRP A 10 -6.56 4.62 4.92
C TRP A 10 -5.12 5.13 5.15
N ILE A 11 -4.86 5.88 6.24
CA ILE A 11 -3.51 6.31 6.60
C ILE A 11 -2.65 5.12 7.05
N GLU A 12 -3.24 4.17 7.79
CA GLU A 12 -2.56 2.94 8.19
C GLU A 12 -2.19 2.10 6.97
N ILE A 13 -3.16 1.90 6.06
CA ILE A 13 -2.93 1.16 4.80
C ILE A 13 -1.88 1.87 3.94
N SER A 14 -1.84 3.21 3.94
CA SER A 14 -0.79 3.96 3.23
C SER A 14 0.60 3.60 3.74
N LYS A 15 0.80 3.55 5.06
CA LYS A 15 2.09 3.17 5.66
C LYS A 15 2.47 1.73 5.30
N GLU A 16 1.51 0.81 5.39
CA GLU A 16 1.75 -0.59 5.01
C GLU A 16 2.14 -0.73 3.52
N ILE A 17 1.53 0.06 2.63
CA ILE A 17 1.92 0.08 1.20
C ILE A 17 3.36 0.54 1.04
N ASP A 18 3.76 1.58 1.78
CA ASP A 18 5.10 2.17 1.68
C ASP A 18 6.15 1.17 2.23
N ASP A 19 5.88 0.50 3.35
CA ASP A 19 6.74 -0.56 3.90
C ASP A 19 6.90 -1.75 2.93
N LEU A 20 5.82 -2.18 2.28
CA LEU A 20 5.86 -3.27 1.30
C LEU A 20 6.63 -2.88 0.03
N LYS A 21 6.58 -1.61 -0.36
CA LYS A 21 7.38 -1.10 -1.49
C LYS A 21 8.86 -1.09 -1.16
N GLU A 22 9.26 -0.73 0.07
CA GLU A 22 10.66 -0.85 0.48
C GLU A 22 11.14 -2.30 0.46
N LYS A 23 10.34 -3.24 1.00
CA LYS A 23 10.64 -4.68 0.90
C LYS A 23 10.76 -5.17 -0.53
N LEU A 24 10.00 -4.58 -1.45
CA LEU A 24 10.05 -4.96 -2.86
C LEU A 24 11.36 -4.53 -3.53
N LYS A 25 11.90 -3.36 -3.18
CA LYS A 25 13.19 -2.89 -3.70
C LYS A 25 14.35 -3.79 -3.30
N GLU A 26 14.26 -4.38 -2.11
CA GLU A 26 15.28 -5.28 -1.56
C GLU A 26 15.12 -6.73 -2.05
N ASN A 27 13.98 -7.06 -2.68
CA ASN A 27 13.70 -8.44 -3.09
C ASN A 27 14.37 -8.76 -4.45
N THR A 28 15.31 -9.70 -4.43
CA THR A 28 16.03 -10.19 -5.62
C THR A 28 15.36 -11.42 -6.27
N ASN A 29 14.33 -11.98 -5.65
CA ASN A 29 13.58 -13.13 -6.14
C ASN A 29 12.33 -12.69 -6.91
N THR A 30 12.29 -12.98 -8.21
CA THR A 30 11.20 -12.59 -9.10
C THR A 30 9.83 -13.17 -8.74
N ALA A 31 9.77 -14.41 -8.21
CA ALA A 31 8.51 -15.02 -7.79
C ALA A 31 7.94 -14.38 -6.52
N GLU A 32 8.80 -14.05 -5.57
CA GLU A 32 8.41 -13.33 -4.35
C GLU A 32 8.04 -11.89 -4.65
N ALA A 33 8.78 -11.22 -5.53
CA ALA A 33 8.50 -9.88 -6.01
C ALA A 33 7.12 -9.80 -6.67
N ALA A 34 6.74 -10.76 -7.51
CA ALA A 34 5.41 -10.84 -8.12
C ALA A 34 4.29 -10.99 -7.07
N ASN A 35 4.49 -11.86 -6.06
CA ASN A 35 3.54 -12.03 -4.96
C ASN A 35 3.42 -10.76 -4.10
N LEU A 36 4.54 -10.06 -3.88
CA LEU A 36 4.58 -8.82 -3.12
C LEU A 36 3.87 -7.69 -3.86
N ILE A 37 4.05 -7.56 -5.19
CA ILE A 37 3.27 -6.63 -6.01
C ILE A 37 1.79 -6.91 -5.93
N ARG A 38 1.37 -8.18 -6.02
CA ARG A 38 -0.05 -8.54 -5.90
C ARG A 38 -0.62 -8.07 -4.57
N THR A 39 0.16 -8.19 -3.50
CA THR A 39 -0.21 -7.75 -2.15
C THR A 39 -0.30 -6.23 -2.06
N ILE A 40 0.70 -5.51 -2.59
CA ILE A 40 0.70 -4.05 -2.67
C ILE A 40 -0.54 -3.55 -3.45
N ASN A 41 -0.81 -4.14 -4.61
CA ASN A 41 -1.93 -3.72 -5.46
C ASN A 41 -3.31 -4.01 -4.85
N LYS A 42 -3.44 -5.03 -4.00
CA LYS A 42 -4.65 -5.24 -3.19
C LYS A 42 -4.81 -4.14 -2.14
N LYS A 43 -3.74 -3.77 -1.43
CA LYS A 43 -3.77 -2.69 -0.45
C LYS A 43 -4.00 -1.32 -1.07
N VAL A 44 -3.45 -1.05 -2.26
CA VAL A 44 -3.73 0.18 -3.02
C VAL A 44 -5.22 0.28 -3.35
N LEU A 45 -5.88 -0.82 -3.72
CA LEU A 45 -7.31 -0.84 -3.95
C LEU A 45 -8.09 -0.51 -2.66
N GLU A 46 -7.78 -1.20 -1.57
CA GLU A 46 -8.41 -0.97 -0.26
C GLU A 46 -8.22 0.49 0.22
N HIS A 47 -7.01 1.00 0.09
CA HIS A 47 -6.66 2.38 0.38
C HIS A 47 -7.52 3.36 -0.43
N ASN A 48 -7.61 3.16 -1.74
CA ASN A 48 -8.34 4.08 -2.64
C ASN A 48 -9.86 4.04 -2.47
N LEU A 49 -10.40 2.94 -1.94
CA LEU A 49 -11.82 2.84 -1.56
C LEU A 49 -12.14 3.63 -0.28
N LEU A 50 -11.16 3.85 0.58
CA LEU A 50 -11.32 4.49 1.89
C LEU A 50 -10.86 5.95 1.92
N CYS A 51 -9.99 6.36 0.99
CA CYS A 51 -9.42 7.71 0.95
C CYS A 51 -10.15 8.62 -0.05
N PRO A 52 -10.08 9.96 0.13
CA PRO A 52 -10.56 10.91 -0.88
C PRO A 52 -9.74 10.78 -2.17
N ALA A 53 -10.35 11.17 -3.30
CA ALA A 53 -9.72 11.09 -4.63
C ALA A 53 -8.32 11.73 -4.70
N SER A 54 -8.10 12.84 -3.98
CA SER A 54 -6.81 13.54 -3.91
C SER A 54 -5.69 12.74 -3.21
N ALA A 55 -6.05 11.76 -2.39
CA ALA A 55 -5.10 10.92 -1.67
C ALA A 55 -4.86 9.57 -2.34
N GLN A 56 -5.58 9.23 -3.42
CA GLN A 56 -5.49 7.91 -4.05
C GLN A 56 -4.08 7.60 -4.55
N LYS A 57 -3.65 6.34 -4.38
CA LYS A 57 -2.34 5.83 -4.82
C LYS A 57 -2.47 5.06 -6.13
N THR A 58 -1.42 5.07 -6.93
CA THR A 58 -1.32 4.28 -8.16
C THR A 58 -0.86 2.84 -7.88
N ARG A 59 -1.33 1.91 -8.71
CA ARG A 59 -0.91 0.50 -8.68
C ARG A 59 0.53 0.37 -9.18
N VAL A 60 1.26 -0.58 -8.62
CA VAL A 60 2.62 -0.92 -9.05
C VAL A 60 2.54 -1.84 -10.28
N LYS A 61 3.37 -1.54 -11.29
CA LYS A 61 3.49 -2.34 -12.51
C LYS A 61 4.23 -3.65 -12.21
N THR A 62 3.83 -4.73 -12.86
CA THR A 62 4.40 -6.08 -12.70
C THR A 62 5.63 -6.36 -13.57
N ASP A 63 6.19 -5.35 -14.24
CA ASP A 63 7.38 -5.54 -15.08
C ASP A 63 8.61 -5.73 -14.17
N PHE A 64 9.04 -6.99 -14.02
CA PHE A 64 10.28 -7.41 -13.37
C PHE A 64 11.18 -8.14 -14.37
#